data_AF-A0A1H2BH91-F1
#
_entry.id   AF-A0A1H2BH91-F1
#
_cell.length_a   1.000
_cell.length_b   1.000
_cell.length_c   1.000
_cell.angle_alpha   90.00
_cell.angle_beta   90.00
_cell.angle_gamma   90.00
#
_symmetry.space_group_name_H-M   'P 1'
#
loop_
_entity.id
_entity.type
_entity.pdbx_description
1 polymer ?
#
loop_
_entity_poly.entity_id
_entity_poly.type
_entity_poly.pdbx_seq_one_letter_code
_entity_poly.pdbx_strand_id
1 'polypeptide(L)'
;MEIRLPSSVHSNGGHDTAIIVVGPSTEGVAQAAIAAQTAGRLVVEVELLEHQENPWTSTDVVGSNTGCALWPGGRGRTVCVRSDPAGLFLVANIDIVLRSNSVSNIVIAGDAPADFIKSVTEFTRARGYGLMRANDEELAALSDNRAIERPELLSSLSDRIAPGAAALVLIDVQNDFCAPEGATGRTGQSMKMIGAAVNRTKLLLDAARKAGLFVVHVRAEYGELYRHVGSPYRFPAAGGREPAVWTASAADLSASKRFPAGDTEICAHGSWGAAFVEGIEPLPGEAVVAKHRFSAFADTGLDLLLRARGIRSLILAGVTTNCCVESTAREAVMRDFYLVVAGDCVAVKDHLRDLHDATLETLGLYFGLVRPSEDLIRIWSDSTDAARPGHATCTPTNELKSYPWT
;
A
#
# COMPACT_ATOMS: atom_id res chain seq x y z
N MET A 1 37.38 -1.91 -31.30
CA MET A 1 35.95 -2.24 -31.30
C MET A 1 35.28 -1.21 -30.40
N GLU A 2 34.92 -0.06 -30.99
CA GLU A 2 34.12 0.98 -30.35
C GLU A 2 32.73 0.42 -30.08
N ILE A 3 32.23 0.61 -28.86
CA ILE A 3 30.79 0.57 -28.59
C ILE A 3 30.37 2.03 -28.46
N ARG A 4 29.82 2.59 -29.54
CA ARG A 4 29.10 3.87 -29.53
C ARG A 4 27.81 3.69 -28.75
N LEU A 5 27.61 4.48 -27.70
CA LEU A 5 26.27 4.74 -27.17
C LEU A 5 25.58 5.79 -28.07
N PRO A 6 24.29 5.61 -28.42
CA PRO A 6 23.62 6.46 -29.38
C PRO A 6 23.45 7.89 -28.87
N SER A 7 23.72 8.83 -29.76
CA SER A 7 23.34 10.24 -29.65
C SER A 7 21.82 10.38 -29.58
N SER A 8 21.35 11.19 -28.62
CA SER A 8 19.97 11.54 -28.26
C SER A 8 19.31 10.66 -27.19
N VAL A 9 19.49 11.05 -25.91
CA VAL A 9 18.48 10.81 -24.87
C VAL A 9 17.96 12.18 -24.44
N HIS A 10 17.02 12.71 -25.22
CA HIS A 10 16.06 13.66 -24.67
C HIS A 10 14.76 12.90 -24.37
N SER A 11 14.23 13.20 -23.19
CA SER A 11 12.84 13.02 -22.73
C SER A 11 12.41 11.61 -22.28
N ASN A 12 12.31 11.39 -20.96
CA ASN A 12 11.02 11.37 -20.22
C ASN A 12 11.16 10.70 -18.83
N GLY A 13 10.62 11.34 -17.79
CA GLY A 13 10.34 10.72 -16.48
C GLY A 13 11.33 11.04 -15.37
N GLY A 14 10.98 11.98 -14.48
CA GLY A 14 11.68 12.16 -13.22
C GLY A 14 11.36 11.01 -12.26
N HIS A 15 12.37 10.31 -11.78
CA HIS A 15 12.25 9.42 -10.62
C HIS A 15 13.54 9.48 -9.79
N ASP A 16 13.38 9.62 -8.47
CA ASP A 16 14.39 10.11 -7.54
C ASP A 16 15.66 9.26 -7.51
N THR A 17 16.82 9.91 -7.58
CA THR A 17 18.15 9.28 -7.68
C THR A 17 18.95 9.55 -6.42
N ALA A 18 19.56 8.52 -5.83
CA ALA A 18 20.55 8.66 -4.76
C ALA A 18 21.97 8.54 -5.30
N ILE A 19 22.88 9.36 -4.78
CA ILE A 19 24.30 9.30 -5.09
C ILE A 19 25.02 8.66 -3.90
N ILE A 20 25.64 7.50 -4.12
CA ILE A 20 26.45 6.78 -3.15
C ILE A 20 27.91 7.09 -3.44
N VAL A 21 28.53 7.87 -2.58
CA VAL A 21 29.94 8.26 -2.67
C VAL A 21 30.75 7.29 -1.81
N VAL A 22 31.76 6.62 -2.39
CA VAL A 22 32.56 5.61 -1.69
C VAL A 22 34.04 6.03 -1.61
N GLY A 23 34.62 6.00 -0.41
CA GLY A 23 36.06 6.22 -0.17
C GLY A 23 36.48 7.69 0.02
N PRO A 24 37.79 7.98 0.18
CA PRO A 24 38.28 9.36 0.21
C PRO A 24 37.98 10.00 -1.15
N SER A 25 37.11 11.00 -1.16
CA SER A 25 36.66 11.62 -2.40
C SER A 25 37.77 12.49 -3.01
N THR A 26 37.97 12.37 -4.32
CA THR A 26 38.66 13.41 -5.09
C THR A 26 37.89 14.73 -4.91
N GLU A 27 38.58 15.86 -5.03
CA GLU A 27 37.93 17.17 -4.93
C GLU A 27 36.72 17.31 -5.88
N GLY A 28 36.76 16.65 -7.05
CA GLY A 28 35.67 16.58 -8.02
C GLY A 28 34.42 15.83 -7.52
N VAL A 29 34.58 14.61 -7.00
CA VAL A 29 33.46 13.84 -6.41
C VAL A 29 32.83 14.58 -5.25
N ALA A 30 33.69 15.21 -4.45
CA ALA A 30 33.32 15.98 -3.29
C ALA A 30 32.46 17.21 -3.70
N GLN A 31 32.93 18.01 -4.68
CA GLN A 31 32.18 19.15 -5.23
C GLN A 31 30.84 18.74 -5.88
N ALA A 32 30.83 17.63 -6.62
CA ALA A 32 29.61 17.15 -7.27
C ALA A 32 28.57 16.64 -6.25
N ALA A 33 29.01 16.04 -5.14
CA ALA A 33 28.14 15.66 -4.04
C ALA A 33 27.47 16.88 -3.38
N ILE A 34 28.20 17.97 -3.13
CA ILE A 34 27.60 19.23 -2.64
C ILE A 34 26.60 19.77 -3.66
N ALA A 35 26.95 19.76 -4.95
CA ALA A 35 26.09 20.30 -5.99
C ALA A 35 24.78 19.50 -6.07
N ALA A 36 24.85 18.17 -6.04
CA ALA A 36 23.69 17.30 -5.99
C ALA A 36 22.85 17.51 -4.72
N GLN A 37 23.50 17.68 -3.57
CA GLN A 37 22.83 17.99 -2.31
C GLN A 37 22.12 19.35 -2.34
N THR A 38 22.76 20.37 -2.91
CA THR A 38 22.19 21.71 -3.10
C THR A 38 21.00 21.67 -4.07
N ALA A 39 21.05 20.75 -5.04
CA ALA A 39 19.94 20.42 -5.95
C ALA A 39 18.85 19.53 -5.31
N GLY A 40 18.95 19.20 -4.02
CA GLY A 40 17.94 18.46 -3.26
C GLY A 40 18.00 16.93 -3.40
N ARG A 41 19.05 16.38 -4.01
CA ARG A 41 19.24 14.92 -4.13
C ARG A 41 19.72 14.29 -2.82
N LEU A 42 19.40 13.01 -2.63
CA LEU A 42 19.94 12.22 -1.53
C LEU A 42 21.41 11.86 -1.82
N VAL A 43 22.29 12.25 -0.92
CA VAL A 43 23.71 11.84 -0.95
C VAL A 43 23.96 10.90 0.22
N VAL A 44 24.50 9.73 -0.10
CA VAL A 44 24.94 8.72 0.86
C VAL A 44 26.45 8.65 0.79
N GLU A 45 27.11 8.98 1.88
CA GLU A 45 28.56 8.86 1.99
C GLU A 45 28.90 7.53 2.65
N VAL A 46 29.78 6.77 2.01
CA VAL A 46 30.19 5.43 2.45
C VAL A 46 31.65 5.44 2.83
N GLU A 47 31.88 5.37 4.14
CA GLU A 47 33.20 5.15 4.71
C GLU A 47 33.47 3.63 4.73
N LEU A 48 34.54 3.22 4.04
CA LEU A 48 34.96 1.82 4.04
C LEU A 48 35.90 1.56 5.22
N LEU A 49 35.54 0.61 6.07
CA LEU A 49 36.34 0.23 7.22
C LEU A 49 37.57 -0.57 6.78
N GLU A 50 38.74 -0.22 7.31
CA GLU A 50 39.95 -1.05 7.20
C GLU A 50 39.76 -2.31 8.08
N HIS A 51 39.69 -3.48 7.43
CA HIS A 51 39.58 -4.84 7.99
C HIS A 51 39.24 -5.04 9.50
N GLN A 52 38.10 -5.72 9.73
CA GLN A 52 37.71 -6.48 10.94
C GLN A 52 37.67 -5.72 12.28
N GLU A 53 37.39 -4.42 12.29
CA GLU A 53 36.76 -3.82 13.47
C GLU A 53 35.28 -4.26 13.54
N ASN A 54 35.05 -5.28 14.38
CA ASN A 54 33.80 -5.89 14.84
C ASN A 54 32.46 -5.36 14.23
N PRO A 55 31.76 -6.14 13.37
CA PRO A 55 30.53 -5.70 12.68
C PRO A 55 29.26 -5.61 13.57
N TRP A 56 29.37 -5.84 14.89
CA TRP A 56 28.22 -5.96 15.80
C TRP A 56 28.12 -4.87 16.88
N THR A 57 29.00 -3.87 16.91
CA THR A 57 28.79 -2.72 17.80
C THR A 57 27.76 -1.78 17.17
N SER A 58 26.52 -2.06 17.54
CA SER A 58 25.32 -1.23 17.41
C SER A 58 25.58 0.27 17.58
N THR A 59 24.73 1.07 16.93
CA THR A 59 24.30 2.46 17.27
C THR A 59 24.87 3.70 16.58
N ASP A 60 25.72 3.62 15.55
CA ASP A 60 26.08 4.83 14.76
C ASP A 60 25.31 4.96 13.43
N VAL A 61 24.09 4.43 13.36
CA VAL A 61 23.23 4.52 12.18
C VAL A 61 22.26 5.69 12.37
N VAL A 62 22.54 6.77 11.62
CA VAL A 62 21.79 8.03 11.50
C VAL A 62 21.96 9.00 12.67
N GLY A 63 23.20 9.47 12.88
CA GLY A 63 23.47 10.67 13.68
C GLY A 63 23.43 11.94 12.83
N SER A 64 22.61 12.91 13.21
CA SER A 64 22.79 14.29 12.74
C SER A 64 24.13 14.83 13.25
N ASN A 65 25.03 15.18 12.34
CA ASN A 65 26.17 16.09 12.53
C ASN A 65 27.35 15.69 13.45
N THR A 66 27.49 14.46 13.94
CA THR A 66 28.66 14.11 14.75
C THR A 66 29.40 12.91 14.18
N GLY A 67 30.28 13.16 13.19
CA GLY A 67 31.24 12.14 12.72
C GLY A 67 31.66 12.24 11.25
N CYS A 68 30.95 12.99 10.40
CA CYS A 68 31.36 13.18 9.00
C CYS A 68 32.39 14.32 8.93
N ALA A 69 33.67 13.97 8.82
CA ALA A 69 34.80 14.89 8.94
C ALA A 69 35.15 15.67 7.65
N LEU A 70 34.31 15.65 6.60
CA LEU A 70 34.69 16.23 5.31
C LEU A 70 33.94 17.50 4.88
N TRP A 71 32.96 18.01 5.63
CA TRP A 71 32.28 19.24 5.21
C TRP A 71 31.84 20.22 6.31
N PRO A 72 32.57 21.34 6.53
CA PRO A 72 32.05 22.45 7.29
C PRO A 72 31.07 23.26 6.42
N GLY A 73 29.76 23.18 6.70
CA GLY A 73 28.80 24.21 6.26
C GLY A 73 27.63 23.79 5.36
N GLY A 74 27.47 22.51 4.99
CA GLY A 74 26.34 22.06 4.18
C GLY A 74 25.04 21.89 4.99
N ARG A 75 23.97 22.61 4.64
CA ARG A 75 22.62 22.45 5.24
C ARG A 75 21.78 21.34 4.58
N GLY A 76 22.41 20.29 4.04
CA GLY A 76 21.71 19.26 3.26
C GLY A 76 21.68 17.87 3.90
N ARG A 77 20.92 16.95 3.28
CA ARG A 77 20.68 15.57 3.75
C ARG A 77 21.82 14.64 3.32
N THR A 78 22.92 14.62 4.05
CA THR A 78 23.94 13.58 3.90
C THR A 78 23.64 12.44 4.86
N VAL A 79 23.64 11.21 4.37
CA VAL A 79 23.59 10.00 5.21
C VAL A 79 24.96 9.34 5.18
N CYS A 80 25.65 9.35 6.32
CA CYS A 80 26.95 8.71 6.47
C CYS A 80 26.74 7.25 6.88
N VAL A 81 27.33 6.31 6.14
CA VAL A 81 27.25 4.87 6.39
C VAL A 81 28.65 4.28 6.42
N ARG A 82 28.94 3.50 7.45
CA ARG A 82 30.17 2.69 7.50
C ARG A 82 29.88 1.31 6.93
N SER A 83 30.75 0.82 6.06
CA SER A 83 30.61 -0.50 5.44
C SER A 83 31.94 -1.23 5.41
N ASP A 84 31.88 -2.56 5.51
CA ASP A 84 33.01 -3.40 5.10
C ASP A 84 33.25 -3.28 3.57
N PRO A 85 34.45 -3.66 3.08
CA PRO A 85 34.78 -3.64 1.66
C PRO A 85 33.91 -4.53 0.77
N ALA A 86 33.20 -5.51 1.34
CA ALA A 86 32.23 -6.35 0.64
C ALA A 86 30.81 -5.75 0.62
N GLY A 87 30.58 -4.57 1.21
CA GLY A 87 29.30 -3.85 1.10
C GLY A 87 28.14 -4.42 1.91
N LEU A 88 28.37 -5.40 2.80
CA LEU A 88 27.30 -6.18 3.42
C LEU A 88 26.36 -5.32 4.30
N PHE A 89 26.93 -4.37 5.04
CA PHE A 89 26.18 -3.50 5.95
C PHE A 89 25.34 -2.44 5.23
N LEU A 90 25.82 -1.96 4.07
CA LEU A 90 25.10 -1.02 3.23
C LEU A 90 23.79 -1.65 2.72
N VAL A 91 23.86 -2.87 2.20
CA VAL A 91 22.76 -3.60 1.54
C VAL A 91 21.52 -3.78 2.44
N ALA A 92 21.69 -3.94 3.75
CA ALA A 92 20.56 -4.15 4.66
C ALA A 92 19.91 -2.84 5.13
N ASN A 93 20.71 -1.84 5.52
CA ASN A 93 20.21 -0.62 6.17
C ASN A 93 19.88 0.49 5.17
N ILE A 94 20.56 0.54 4.01
CA ILE A 94 20.35 1.61 3.03
C ILE A 94 18.97 1.53 2.39
N ASP A 95 18.38 0.33 2.28
CA ASP A 95 17.09 0.15 1.58
C ASP A 95 15.97 1.00 2.20
N ILE A 96 15.93 1.11 3.53
CA ILE A 96 14.95 1.94 4.23
C ILE A 96 15.16 3.41 3.88
N VAL A 97 16.42 3.87 3.88
CA VAL A 97 16.79 5.25 3.55
C VAL A 97 16.41 5.57 2.09
N LEU A 98 16.70 4.67 1.15
CA LEU A 98 16.38 4.82 -0.27
C LEU A 98 14.87 4.87 -0.49
N ARG A 99 14.10 3.90 0.05
CA ARG A 99 12.63 3.87 -0.08
C ARG A 99 11.96 5.08 0.56
N SER A 100 12.41 5.49 1.75
CA SER A 100 11.85 6.65 2.46
C SER A 100 12.07 7.97 1.72
N ASN A 101 13.04 8.01 0.80
CA ASN A 101 13.30 9.15 -0.07
C ASN A 101 12.84 8.90 -1.52
N SER A 102 11.97 7.91 -1.74
CA SER A 102 11.39 7.55 -3.05
C SER A 102 12.42 7.25 -4.13
N VAL A 103 13.63 6.84 -3.72
CA VAL A 103 14.73 6.57 -4.63
C VAL A 103 14.39 5.36 -5.49
N SER A 104 14.62 5.49 -6.78
CA SER A 104 14.44 4.46 -7.81
C SER A 104 15.75 4.14 -8.52
N ASN A 105 16.70 5.07 -8.52
CA ASN A 105 17.99 4.94 -9.18
C ASN A 105 19.13 5.23 -8.19
N ILE A 106 20.18 4.43 -8.27
CA ILE A 106 21.41 4.59 -7.49
C ILE A 106 22.54 4.92 -8.45
N VAL A 107 23.30 5.95 -8.11
CA VAL A 107 24.55 6.31 -8.79
C VAL A 107 25.68 6.07 -7.82
N ILE A 108 26.66 5.25 -8.19
CA ILE A 108 27.89 5.08 -7.40
C ILE A 108 28.97 6.02 -7.95
N ALA A 109 29.57 6.77 -7.03
CA ALA A 109 30.63 7.74 -7.27
C ALA A 109 31.87 7.41 -6.42
N GLY A 110 33.05 7.76 -6.93
CA GLY A 110 34.33 7.50 -6.27
C GLY A 110 34.89 6.10 -6.49
N ASP A 111 36.00 5.81 -5.82
CA ASP A 111 36.77 4.57 -5.98
C ASP A 111 36.22 3.44 -5.11
N ALA A 112 35.09 2.87 -5.56
CA ALA A 112 34.46 1.74 -4.91
C ALA A 112 35.14 0.40 -5.27
N PRO A 113 35.53 -0.44 -4.28
CA PRO A 113 36.09 -1.76 -4.52
C PRO A 113 35.17 -2.67 -5.34
N ALA A 114 35.75 -3.63 -6.06
CA ALA A 114 35.00 -4.56 -6.91
C ALA A 114 33.95 -5.38 -6.12
N ASP A 115 34.30 -5.84 -4.91
CA ASP A 115 33.41 -6.62 -4.06
C ASP A 115 32.24 -5.78 -3.54
N PHE A 116 32.50 -4.54 -3.13
CA PHE A 116 31.46 -3.57 -2.77
C PHE A 116 30.45 -3.40 -3.91
N ILE A 117 30.95 -3.22 -5.13
CA ILE A 117 30.10 -2.99 -6.31
C ILE A 117 29.26 -4.22 -6.61
N LYS A 118 29.86 -5.41 -6.52
CA LYS A 118 29.13 -6.67 -6.72
C LYS A 118 27.95 -6.76 -5.75
N SER A 119 28.17 -6.48 -4.47
CA SER A 119 27.11 -6.50 -3.45
C SER A 119 26.02 -5.46 -3.69
N VAL A 120 26.38 -4.22 -4.07
CA VAL A 120 25.37 -3.20 -4.42
C VAL A 120 24.61 -3.59 -5.70
N THR A 121 25.26 -4.24 -6.66
CA THR A 121 24.60 -4.76 -7.88
C THR A 121 23.61 -5.86 -7.56
N GLU A 122 23.96 -6.80 -6.67
CA GLU A 122 23.06 -7.85 -6.22
C GLU A 122 21.87 -7.27 -5.44
N PHE A 123 22.13 -6.29 -4.57
CA PHE A 123 21.10 -5.57 -3.83
C PHE A 123 20.13 -4.82 -4.73
N THR A 124 20.64 -3.99 -5.65
CA THR A 124 19.83 -3.20 -6.58
C THR A 124 18.97 -4.08 -7.45
N ARG A 125 19.52 -5.19 -7.96
CA ARG A 125 18.76 -6.21 -8.69
C ARG A 125 17.67 -6.84 -7.82
N ALA A 126 17.99 -7.23 -6.58
CA ALA A 126 17.03 -7.86 -5.68
C ALA A 126 15.90 -6.92 -5.24
N ARG A 127 16.16 -5.61 -5.16
CA ARG A 127 15.19 -4.59 -4.72
C ARG A 127 14.53 -3.81 -5.86
N GLY A 128 15.01 -3.97 -7.09
CA GLY A 128 14.45 -3.32 -8.29
C GLY A 128 14.94 -1.89 -8.54
N TYR A 129 16.09 -1.50 -7.99
CA TYR A 129 16.67 -0.18 -8.27
C TYR A 129 17.45 -0.17 -9.59
N GLY A 130 17.38 0.94 -10.32
CA GLY A 130 18.37 1.24 -11.35
C GLY A 130 19.74 1.47 -10.73
N LEU A 131 20.81 1.02 -11.38
CA LEU A 131 22.19 1.21 -10.91
C LEU A 131 23.05 1.78 -12.03
N MET A 132 23.74 2.87 -11.74
CA MET A 132 24.71 3.53 -12.62
C MET A 132 26.02 3.76 -11.88
N ARG A 133 27.12 3.79 -12.63
CA ARG A 133 28.41 4.32 -12.16
C ARG A 133 28.64 5.63 -12.90
N ALA A 134 29.03 6.67 -12.18
CA ALA A 134 29.30 7.97 -12.76
C ALA A 134 30.74 8.40 -12.48
N ASN A 135 31.42 8.93 -13.49
CA ASN A 135 32.66 9.67 -13.33
C ASN A 135 32.39 11.15 -12.94
N ASP A 136 33.44 11.92 -12.69
CA ASP A 136 33.35 13.32 -12.23
C ASP A 136 32.52 14.22 -13.17
N GLU A 137 32.62 14.04 -14.49
CA GLU A 137 31.84 14.80 -15.48
C GLU A 137 30.36 14.39 -15.51
N GLU A 138 30.07 13.09 -15.38
CA GLU A 138 28.71 12.55 -15.31
C GLU A 138 27.99 12.95 -14.01
N LEU A 139 28.73 13.06 -12.91
CA LEU A 139 28.23 13.58 -11.63
C LEU A 139 27.87 15.07 -11.71
N ALA A 140 28.67 15.87 -12.42
CA ALA A 140 28.36 17.28 -12.66
C ALA A 140 27.07 17.45 -13.47
N ALA A 141 26.78 16.57 -14.44
CA ALA A 141 25.53 16.59 -15.19
C ALA A 141 24.29 16.21 -14.36
N LEU A 142 24.46 15.44 -13.27
CA LEU A 142 23.39 15.12 -12.33
C LEU A 142 23.01 16.29 -11.41
N SER A 143 23.82 17.35 -11.36
CA SER A 143 23.51 18.57 -10.60
C SER A 143 22.39 19.42 -11.23
N ASP A 144 21.92 19.06 -12.43
CA ASP A 144 20.93 19.84 -13.16
C ASP A 144 19.53 19.75 -12.53
N ASN A 145 18.91 20.92 -12.41
CA ASN A 145 17.87 21.25 -11.43
C ASN A 145 16.51 20.66 -11.83
N ARG A 146 16.21 19.45 -11.37
CA ARG A 146 14.82 18.98 -11.24
C ARG A 146 14.57 18.65 -9.78
N ALA A 147 13.77 19.49 -9.15
CA ALA A 147 13.28 19.23 -7.80
C ALA A 147 12.63 17.84 -7.76
N ILE A 148 12.96 17.06 -6.74
CA ILE A 148 12.20 15.87 -6.37
C ILE A 148 10.75 16.32 -6.15
N GLU A 149 9.86 15.99 -7.08
CA GLU A 149 8.43 16.23 -6.91
C GLU A 149 7.92 15.29 -5.82
N ARG A 150 7.85 15.80 -4.59
CA ARG A 150 7.25 15.05 -3.49
C ARG A 150 5.77 14.86 -3.79
N PRO A 151 5.22 13.65 -3.61
CA PRO A 151 3.80 13.43 -3.78
C PRO A 151 3.03 14.34 -2.83
N GLU A 152 2.08 15.09 -3.37
CA GLU A 152 1.20 15.95 -2.58
C GLU A 152 0.44 15.10 -1.56
N LEU A 153 0.58 15.42 -0.27
CA LEU A 153 -0.03 14.64 0.81
C LEU A 153 -1.50 15.06 1.00
N LEU A 154 -2.40 14.08 1.06
CA LEU A 154 -3.81 14.32 1.33
C LEU A 154 -3.98 14.62 2.83
N SER A 155 -4.24 15.88 3.16
CA SER A 155 -4.21 16.36 4.56
C SER A 155 -5.60 16.48 5.18
N SER A 156 -6.61 16.85 4.40
CA SER A 156 -7.99 16.98 4.89
C SER A 156 -8.80 15.70 4.70
N LEU A 157 -9.92 15.58 5.43
CA LEU A 157 -10.89 14.50 5.19
C LEU A 157 -11.43 14.58 3.76
N SER A 158 -11.72 15.77 3.25
CA SER A 158 -12.26 16.00 1.90
C SER A 158 -11.31 15.46 0.83
N ASP A 159 -10.01 15.76 0.92
CA ASP A 159 -9.01 15.29 -0.05
C ASP A 159 -8.89 13.76 -0.01
N ARG A 160 -8.95 13.18 1.19
CA ARG A 160 -8.82 11.73 1.40
C ARG A 160 -10.03 10.94 0.90
N ILE A 161 -11.20 11.55 0.76
CA ILE A 161 -12.40 10.88 0.26
C ILE A 161 -12.84 11.39 -1.11
N ALA A 162 -12.02 12.20 -1.78
CA ALA A 162 -12.34 12.77 -3.07
C ALA A 162 -12.51 11.68 -4.14
N PRO A 163 -13.51 11.81 -5.04
CA PRO A 163 -13.63 10.97 -6.22
C PRO A 163 -12.33 10.98 -7.04
N GLY A 164 -11.89 9.81 -7.53
CA GLY A 164 -10.64 9.65 -8.29
C GLY A 164 -9.39 9.40 -7.44
N ALA A 165 -9.35 9.87 -6.18
CA ALA A 165 -8.26 9.55 -5.24
C ALA A 165 -8.63 8.43 -4.27
N ALA A 166 -9.93 8.23 -4.01
CA ALA A 166 -10.46 7.28 -3.04
C ALA A 166 -11.28 6.14 -3.66
N ALA A 167 -11.25 4.99 -3.00
CA ALA A 167 -12.14 3.87 -3.28
C ALA A 167 -12.98 3.51 -2.05
N LEU A 168 -14.27 3.22 -2.26
CA LEU A 168 -15.12 2.57 -1.25
C LEU A 168 -14.91 1.06 -1.34
N VAL A 169 -14.46 0.44 -0.25
CA VAL A 169 -14.21 -1.00 -0.17
C VAL A 169 -15.21 -1.61 0.81
N LEU A 170 -16.14 -2.41 0.28
CA LEU A 170 -17.18 -3.10 1.04
C LEU A 170 -16.73 -4.50 1.39
N ILE A 171 -16.50 -4.76 2.68
CA ILE A 171 -15.89 -6.01 3.17
C ILE A 171 -16.98 -6.96 3.65
N ASP A 172 -17.10 -8.10 2.96
CA ASP A 172 -17.86 -9.28 3.40
C ASP A 172 -19.33 -8.98 3.75
N VAL A 173 -19.98 -8.07 3.02
CA VAL A 173 -21.42 -7.78 3.18
C VAL A 173 -22.25 -8.87 2.49
N GLN A 174 -22.06 -10.11 2.96
CA GLN A 174 -22.61 -11.34 2.42
C GLN A 174 -23.70 -11.92 3.33
N ASN A 175 -24.61 -12.70 2.77
CA ASN A 175 -25.74 -13.26 3.50
C ASN A 175 -25.31 -14.10 4.72
N ASP A 176 -24.26 -14.90 4.63
CA ASP A 176 -23.80 -15.70 5.78
C ASP A 176 -23.31 -14.84 6.96
N PHE A 177 -22.85 -13.62 6.71
CA PHE A 177 -22.44 -12.70 7.77
C PHE A 177 -23.54 -11.75 8.22
N CYS A 178 -24.50 -11.43 7.36
CA CYS A 178 -25.40 -10.30 7.57
C CYS A 178 -26.89 -10.66 7.60
N ALA A 179 -27.32 -11.76 6.97
CA ALA A 179 -28.71 -12.17 6.94
C ALA A 179 -29.08 -12.99 8.19
N PRO A 180 -30.33 -12.88 8.70
CA PRO A 180 -30.81 -13.69 9.83
C PRO A 180 -30.71 -15.19 9.59
N GLU A 181 -30.92 -15.62 8.34
CA GLU A 181 -30.86 -17.03 7.93
C GLU A 181 -29.44 -17.49 7.59
N GLY A 182 -28.48 -16.57 7.54
CA GLY A 182 -27.06 -16.84 7.27
C GLY A 182 -26.31 -17.49 8.42
N ALA A 183 -25.09 -17.98 8.17
CA ALA A 183 -24.26 -18.68 9.17
C ALA A 183 -24.15 -17.94 10.52
N THR A 184 -24.03 -16.62 10.50
CA THR A 184 -23.94 -15.78 11.70
C THR A 184 -25.29 -15.70 12.42
N GLY A 185 -26.40 -15.48 11.71
CA GLY A 185 -27.73 -15.43 12.29
C GLY A 185 -28.21 -16.77 12.87
N ARG A 186 -27.82 -17.89 12.24
CA ARG A 186 -28.08 -19.26 12.73
C ARG A 186 -27.42 -19.58 14.07
N THR A 187 -26.54 -18.73 14.61
CA THR A 187 -25.99 -18.87 15.97
C THR A 187 -27.02 -18.56 17.07
N GLY A 188 -28.17 -17.96 16.73
CA GLY A 188 -29.20 -17.54 17.69
C GLY A 188 -28.84 -16.26 18.47
N GLN A 189 -27.71 -15.62 18.15
CA GLN A 189 -27.28 -14.36 18.77
C GLN A 189 -27.96 -13.16 18.09
N SER A 190 -28.08 -12.05 18.82
CA SER A 190 -28.61 -10.79 18.25
C SER A 190 -27.73 -10.28 17.10
N MET A 191 -28.39 -9.80 16.04
CA MET A 191 -27.81 -9.29 14.80
C MET A 191 -28.11 -7.80 14.58
N LYS A 192 -28.58 -7.07 15.60
CA LYS A 192 -29.05 -5.69 15.43
C LYS A 192 -27.94 -4.74 15.00
N MET A 193 -26.73 -4.91 15.54
CA MET A 193 -25.59 -4.08 15.14
C MET A 193 -25.24 -4.30 13.66
N ILE A 194 -25.21 -5.56 13.22
CA ILE A 194 -24.92 -5.91 11.82
C ILE A 194 -26.02 -5.37 10.90
N GLY A 195 -27.30 -5.57 11.24
CA GLY A 195 -28.41 -5.04 10.46
C GLY A 195 -28.39 -3.51 10.35
N ALA A 196 -28.07 -2.80 11.43
CA ALA A 196 -27.93 -1.35 11.43
C ALA A 196 -26.78 -0.88 10.51
N ALA A 197 -25.62 -1.53 10.60
CA ALA A 197 -24.46 -1.21 9.75
C ALA A 197 -24.72 -1.50 8.27
N VAL A 198 -25.42 -2.59 7.94
CA VAL A 198 -25.83 -2.90 6.56
C VAL A 198 -26.72 -1.79 6.00
N ASN A 199 -27.71 -1.32 6.77
CA ASN A 199 -28.59 -0.24 6.34
C ASN A 199 -27.82 1.08 6.11
N ARG A 200 -26.88 1.42 6.99
CA ARG A 200 -25.99 2.58 6.79
C ARG A 200 -25.08 2.39 5.57
N THR A 201 -24.57 1.19 5.36
CA THR A 201 -23.71 0.86 4.21
C THR A 201 -24.45 1.05 2.89
N LYS A 202 -25.74 0.71 2.81
CA LYS A 202 -26.56 0.98 1.61
C LYS A 202 -26.60 2.47 1.27
N LEU A 203 -26.85 3.32 2.27
CA LEU A 203 -26.87 4.77 2.10
C LEU A 203 -25.50 5.31 1.67
N LEU A 204 -24.43 4.83 2.30
CA LEU A 204 -23.06 5.20 1.96
C LEU A 204 -22.70 4.78 0.52
N LEU A 205 -23.06 3.57 0.12
CA LEU A 205 -22.82 3.02 -1.21
C LEU A 205 -23.53 3.84 -2.28
N ASP A 206 -24.81 4.17 -2.07
CA ASP A 206 -25.57 5.00 -3.00
C ASP A 206 -24.97 6.39 -3.16
N ALA A 207 -24.53 7.01 -2.05
CA ALA A 207 -23.86 8.31 -2.10
C ALA A 207 -22.50 8.25 -2.81
N ALA A 208 -21.70 7.21 -2.53
CA ALA A 208 -20.41 7.00 -3.18
C ALA A 208 -20.55 6.80 -4.69
N ARG A 209 -21.55 6.02 -5.12
CA ARG A 209 -21.89 5.83 -6.54
C ARG A 209 -22.28 7.15 -7.21
N LYS A 210 -23.15 7.95 -6.58
CA LYS A 210 -23.55 9.28 -7.09
C LYS A 210 -22.37 10.24 -7.20
N ALA A 211 -21.43 10.16 -6.27
CA ALA A 211 -20.20 10.95 -6.26
C ALA A 211 -19.15 10.46 -7.27
N GLY A 212 -19.35 9.30 -7.90
CA GLY A 212 -18.41 8.71 -8.86
C GLY A 212 -17.19 8.06 -8.21
N LEU A 213 -17.29 7.59 -6.96
CA LEU A 213 -16.21 6.82 -6.34
C LEU A 213 -15.99 5.49 -7.05
N PHE A 214 -14.74 5.03 -7.02
CA PHE A 214 -14.46 3.64 -7.37
C PHE A 214 -14.96 2.72 -6.25
N VAL A 215 -15.86 1.79 -6.58
CA VAL A 215 -16.42 0.83 -5.63
C VAL A 215 -15.79 -0.55 -5.84
N VAL A 216 -15.32 -1.13 -4.74
CA VAL A 216 -14.78 -2.50 -4.68
C VAL A 216 -15.58 -3.31 -3.68
N HIS A 217 -16.19 -4.38 -4.16
CA HIS A 217 -16.87 -5.36 -3.32
C HIS A 217 -15.90 -6.48 -3.01
N VAL A 218 -15.68 -6.74 -1.72
CA VAL A 218 -14.87 -7.86 -1.25
C VAL A 218 -15.82 -8.93 -0.75
N ARG A 219 -15.63 -10.16 -1.24
CA ARG A 219 -16.35 -11.33 -0.75
C ARG A 219 -15.36 -12.34 -0.19
N ALA A 220 -15.65 -12.84 1.00
CA ALA A 220 -15.02 -14.04 1.47
C ALA A 220 -15.55 -15.23 0.67
N GLU A 221 -14.64 -16.14 0.32
CA GLU A 221 -14.99 -17.44 -0.23
C GLU A 221 -14.33 -18.50 0.65
N TYR A 222 -15.17 -19.13 1.46
CA TYR A 222 -14.81 -20.30 2.24
C TYR A 222 -15.69 -21.47 1.77
N GLY A 223 -15.24 -22.71 1.85
CA GLY A 223 -16.03 -23.88 1.45
C GLY A 223 -16.23 -24.86 2.61
N GLU A 224 -16.87 -26.01 2.35
CA GLU A 224 -17.09 -27.11 3.31
C GLU A 224 -15.78 -27.48 4.04
N LEU A 225 -14.69 -27.27 3.33
CA LEU A 225 -13.38 -27.74 3.66
C LEU A 225 -12.49 -26.70 4.39
N TYR A 226 -13.07 -25.59 4.85
CA TYR A 226 -12.42 -24.68 5.83
C TYR A 226 -12.13 -25.41 7.16
N ARG A 227 -12.82 -26.52 7.46
CA ARG A 227 -12.68 -27.27 8.73
C ARG A 227 -11.93 -28.60 8.63
N HIS A 228 -11.74 -29.16 7.43
CA HIS A 228 -11.12 -30.48 7.26
C HIS A 228 -9.67 -30.39 6.81
N VAL A 229 -8.74 -30.85 7.66
CA VAL A 229 -7.35 -31.13 7.26
C VAL A 229 -7.36 -32.17 6.14
N GLY A 230 -6.81 -31.84 4.97
CA GLY A 230 -6.88 -32.68 3.76
C GLY A 230 -7.83 -32.19 2.67
N SER A 231 -8.43 -31.01 2.85
CA SER A 231 -9.22 -30.30 1.82
C SER A 231 -8.54 -30.26 0.44
N PRO A 232 -9.22 -30.67 -0.65
CA PRO A 232 -8.78 -30.38 -2.02
C PRO A 232 -8.79 -28.87 -2.37
N TYR A 233 -9.54 -28.04 -1.63
CA TYR A 233 -9.51 -26.58 -1.76
C TYR A 233 -8.48 -25.96 -0.81
N ARG A 234 -7.20 -26.31 -0.97
CA ARG A 234 -6.10 -25.51 -0.40
C ARG A 234 -6.14 -24.16 -1.10
N PHE A 235 -6.68 -23.15 -0.43
CA PHE A 235 -6.66 -21.78 -0.95
C PHE A 235 -5.22 -21.38 -1.32
N PRO A 236 -5.01 -20.74 -2.47
CA PRO A 236 -3.67 -20.37 -2.90
C PRO A 236 -2.98 -19.55 -1.80
N ALA A 237 -1.70 -19.82 -1.60
CA ALA A 237 -0.82 -18.97 -0.81
C ALA A 237 0.38 -18.61 -1.67
N ALA A 238 0.66 -17.32 -1.78
CA ALA A 238 1.84 -16.83 -2.47
C ALA A 238 3.11 -17.10 -1.64
N GLY A 239 4.24 -17.21 -2.35
CA GLY A 239 5.58 -17.19 -1.74
C GLY A 239 5.98 -18.46 -0.99
N GLY A 240 5.53 -19.64 -1.43
CA GLY A 240 5.92 -20.92 -0.82
C GLY A 240 5.32 -21.19 0.56
N ARG A 241 4.38 -20.35 1.02
CA ARG A 241 3.66 -20.55 2.28
C ARG A 241 2.79 -21.80 2.22
N GLU A 242 2.66 -22.49 3.35
CA GLU A 242 1.83 -23.68 3.45
C GLU A 242 0.37 -23.32 3.77
N PRO A 243 -0.59 -23.46 2.82
CA PRO A 243 -1.95 -23.01 3.06
C PRO A 243 -2.71 -23.83 4.12
N ALA A 244 -2.30 -25.09 4.37
CA ALA A 244 -2.92 -25.91 5.40
C ALA A 244 -2.68 -25.36 6.81
N VAL A 245 -1.58 -24.64 7.05
CA VAL A 245 -1.32 -24.01 8.37
C VAL A 245 -2.39 -22.98 8.67
N TRP A 246 -2.74 -22.15 7.68
CA TRP A 246 -3.86 -21.21 7.82
C TRP A 246 -5.16 -21.94 8.15
N THR A 247 -5.52 -22.95 7.36
CA THR A 247 -6.75 -23.72 7.58
C THR A 247 -6.77 -24.35 8.97
N ALA A 248 -5.66 -24.94 9.41
CA ALA A 248 -5.54 -25.55 10.75
C ALA A 248 -5.67 -24.49 11.86
N SER A 249 -4.93 -23.38 11.79
CA SER A 249 -5.05 -22.29 12.79
C SER A 249 -6.45 -21.68 12.83
N ALA A 250 -7.07 -21.52 11.66
CA ALA A 250 -8.42 -20.99 11.55
C ALA A 250 -9.46 -21.98 12.07
N ALA A 251 -9.22 -23.30 11.90
CA ALA A 251 -10.01 -24.38 12.48
C ALA A 251 -9.88 -24.44 14.02
N ASP A 252 -8.66 -24.34 14.57
CA ASP A 252 -8.37 -24.32 16.01
C ASP A 252 -9.08 -23.16 16.73
N LEU A 253 -9.15 -21.99 16.08
CA LEU A 253 -9.91 -20.83 16.56
C LEU A 253 -11.44 -21.02 16.44
N SER A 254 -11.91 -22.01 15.67
CA SER A 254 -13.30 -22.16 15.23
C SER A 254 -14.05 -23.40 15.74
N ALA A 255 -13.39 -24.35 16.42
CA ALA A 255 -13.98 -25.66 16.70
C ALA A 255 -15.22 -25.65 17.62
N SER A 256 -15.49 -24.56 18.38
CA SER A 256 -16.69 -24.51 19.24
C SER A 256 -17.30 -23.13 19.55
N LYS A 257 -16.66 -22.00 19.19
CA LYS A 257 -17.04 -20.67 19.71
C LYS A 257 -17.56 -19.63 18.71
N ARG A 258 -17.31 -19.78 17.41
CA ARG A 258 -17.69 -18.75 16.40
C ARG A 258 -18.98 -19.05 15.64
N PHE A 259 -19.16 -20.32 15.27
CA PHE A 259 -20.32 -20.85 14.57
C PHE A 259 -20.68 -22.21 15.20
N PRO A 260 -21.93 -22.69 15.12
CA PRO A 260 -22.30 -24.00 15.66
C PRO A 260 -21.43 -25.12 15.08
N ALA A 261 -21.18 -26.16 15.88
CA ALA A 261 -20.57 -27.39 15.39
C ALA A 261 -21.52 -28.07 14.39
N GLY A 262 -21.02 -28.48 13.22
CA GLY A 262 -21.78 -29.11 12.14
C GLY A 262 -21.25 -28.77 10.75
N ASP A 263 -21.83 -29.37 9.71
CA ASP A 263 -21.48 -29.22 8.28
C ASP A 263 -21.98 -27.90 7.67
N THR A 264 -21.97 -26.81 8.45
CA THR A 264 -22.39 -25.51 7.93
C THR A 264 -21.29 -24.94 7.05
N GLU A 265 -21.49 -25.03 5.75
CA GLU A 265 -20.69 -24.31 4.77
C GLU A 265 -20.88 -22.80 4.97
N ILE A 266 -19.78 -22.05 5.04
CA ILE A 266 -19.79 -20.60 5.24
C ILE A 266 -19.23 -19.98 3.98
N CYS A 267 -19.98 -19.10 3.34
CA CYS A 267 -19.57 -18.39 2.13
C CYS A 267 -19.10 -19.31 1.00
N ALA A 268 -19.78 -20.45 0.84
CA ALA A 268 -19.53 -21.41 -0.24
C ALA A 268 -19.65 -20.75 -1.61
N HIS A 269 -18.67 -20.93 -2.48
CA HIS A 269 -18.71 -20.34 -3.81
C HIS A 269 -20.00 -20.71 -4.56
N GLY A 270 -20.77 -19.70 -4.98
CA GLY A 270 -22.03 -19.86 -5.70
C GLY A 270 -23.26 -20.14 -4.83
N SER A 271 -23.11 -20.27 -3.50
CA SER A 271 -24.25 -20.41 -2.59
C SER A 271 -24.94 -19.08 -2.31
N TRP A 272 -26.18 -19.17 -1.81
CA TRP A 272 -26.89 -18.02 -1.26
C TRP A 272 -26.10 -17.34 -0.13
N GLY A 273 -25.46 -18.13 0.74
CA GLY A 273 -24.67 -17.62 1.86
C GLY A 273 -23.48 -16.75 1.43
N ALA A 274 -22.85 -17.08 0.29
CA ALA A 274 -21.77 -16.30 -0.29
C ALA A 274 -22.23 -15.08 -1.10
N ALA A 275 -23.50 -15.01 -1.49
CA ALA A 275 -24.02 -13.87 -2.23
C ALA A 275 -24.04 -12.60 -1.35
N PHE A 276 -23.93 -11.44 -1.98
CA PHE A 276 -24.08 -10.15 -1.31
C PHE A 276 -25.51 -9.98 -0.80
N VAL A 277 -25.67 -9.22 0.28
CA VAL A 277 -26.98 -8.85 0.81
C VAL A 277 -27.74 -7.99 -0.22
N GLU A 278 -29.05 -8.17 -0.27
CA GLU A 278 -29.95 -7.36 -1.10
C GLU A 278 -29.68 -5.86 -0.93
N GLY A 279 -29.49 -5.13 -2.03
CA GLY A 279 -29.20 -3.69 -2.08
C GLY A 279 -27.72 -3.34 -2.00
N ILE A 280 -26.83 -4.34 -1.88
CA ILE A 280 -25.36 -4.16 -1.90
C ILE A 280 -24.73 -4.81 -3.13
N GLU A 281 -25.51 -5.36 -4.04
CA GLU A 281 -25.00 -6.06 -5.22
C GLU A 281 -24.08 -5.14 -6.07
N PRO A 282 -22.99 -5.70 -6.61
CA PRO A 282 -22.14 -4.98 -7.55
C PRO A 282 -22.91 -4.57 -8.81
N LEU A 283 -22.75 -3.31 -9.21
CA LEU A 283 -23.21 -2.83 -10.50
C LEU A 283 -22.22 -3.21 -11.62
N PRO A 284 -22.65 -3.24 -12.90
CA PRO A 284 -21.73 -3.38 -14.02
C PRO A 284 -20.58 -2.36 -13.95
N GLY A 285 -19.34 -2.84 -13.98
CA GLY A 285 -18.14 -2.02 -13.89
C GLY A 285 -17.58 -1.82 -12.48
N GLU A 286 -18.31 -2.23 -11.43
CA GLU A 286 -17.75 -2.29 -10.07
C GLU A 286 -16.91 -3.57 -9.89
N ALA A 287 -15.80 -3.43 -9.17
CA ALA A 287 -14.88 -4.55 -9.00
C ALA A 287 -15.37 -5.50 -7.90
N VAL A 288 -15.16 -6.80 -8.11
CA VAL A 288 -15.37 -7.83 -7.08
C VAL A 288 -14.06 -8.54 -6.82
N VAL A 289 -13.63 -8.58 -5.56
CA VAL A 289 -12.44 -9.29 -5.10
C VAL A 289 -12.85 -10.43 -4.20
N ALA A 290 -12.55 -11.66 -4.63
CA ALA A 290 -12.66 -12.84 -3.78
C ALA A 290 -11.43 -12.94 -2.87
N LYS A 291 -11.65 -13.20 -1.58
CA LYS A 291 -10.57 -13.43 -0.60
C LYS A 291 -10.77 -14.72 0.16
N HIS A 292 -9.64 -15.29 0.58
CA HIS A 292 -9.59 -16.55 1.33
C HIS A 292 -8.90 -16.42 2.68
N ARG A 293 -8.64 -15.17 3.10
CA ARG A 293 -8.01 -14.76 4.36
C ARG A 293 -8.84 -13.63 4.96
N PHE A 294 -8.52 -13.22 6.19
CA PHE A 294 -9.24 -12.10 6.82
C PHE A 294 -8.98 -10.78 6.10
N SER A 295 -7.71 -10.45 5.81
CA SER A 295 -7.37 -9.26 5.03
C SER A 295 -7.77 -9.42 3.56
N ALA A 296 -8.35 -8.38 2.98
CA ALA A 296 -8.69 -8.32 1.56
C ALA A 296 -7.49 -8.21 0.62
N PHE A 297 -6.29 -7.90 1.13
CA PHE A 297 -5.06 -7.85 0.35
C PHE A 297 -4.31 -9.20 0.30
N ALA A 298 -4.50 -10.03 1.32
CA ALA A 298 -3.73 -11.26 1.47
C ALA A 298 -4.11 -12.26 0.37
N ASP A 299 -3.15 -12.51 -0.55
CA ASP A 299 -3.28 -13.40 -1.70
C ASP A 299 -4.37 -12.98 -2.71
N THR A 300 -4.60 -11.67 -2.88
CA THR A 300 -5.57 -11.14 -3.85
C THR A 300 -4.95 -10.11 -4.81
N GLY A 301 -5.69 -9.77 -5.87
CA GLY A 301 -5.32 -8.69 -6.79
C GLY A 301 -5.71 -7.28 -6.31
N LEU A 302 -6.16 -7.10 -5.07
CA LEU A 302 -6.71 -5.83 -4.59
C LEU A 302 -5.68 -4.69 -4.69
N ASP A 303 -4.45 -4.91 -4.25
CA ASP A 303 -3.39 -3.89 -4.29
C ASP A 303 -3.14 -3.41 -5.73
N LEU A 304 -2.91 -4.36 -6.64
CA LEU A 304 -2.69 -4.09 -8.06
C LEU A 304 -3.86 -3.31 -8.67
N LEU A 305 -5.09 -3.71 -8.38
CA LEU A 305 -6.31 -3.06 -8.87
C LEU A 305 -6.40 -1.60 -8.41
N LEU A 306 -6.15 -1.34 -7.13
CA LEU A 306 -6.19 0.00 -6.54
C LEU A 306 -5.08 0.88 -7.14
N ARG A 307 -3.86 0.37 -7.24
CA ARG A 307 -2.70 1.08 -7.79
C ARG A 307 -2.85 1.40 -9.27
N ALA A 308 -3.35 0.46 -10.06
CA ALA A 308 -3.60 0.66 -11.49
C ALA A 308 -4.61 1.78 -11.78
N ARG A 309 -5.44 2.13 -10.79
CA ARG A 309 -6.45 3.20 -10.86
C ARG A 309 -6.02 4.49 -10.15
N GLY A 310 -4.77 4.56 -9.70
CA GLY A 310 -4.24 5.72 -9.00
C GLY A 310 -4.87 5.96 -7.63
N ILE A 311 -5.51 4.96 -7.03
CA ILE A 311 -6.15 5.10 -5.71
C ILE A 311 -5.09 5.26 -4.64
N ARG A 312 -5.29 6.25 -3.78
CA ARG A 312 -4.40 6.59 -2.65
C ARG A 312 -5.10 6.45 -1.31
N SER A 313 -6.43 6.44 -1.30
CA SER A 313 -7.24 6.36 -0.08
C SER A 313 -8.29 5.26 -0.14
N LEU A 314 -8.52 4.59 0.99
CA LEU A 314 -9.57 3.58 1.14
C LEU A 314 -10.57 4.00 2.19
N ILE A 315 -11.85 3.89 1.84
CA ILE A 315 -12.98 4.05 2.73
C ILE A 315 -13.54 2.66 3.02
N LEU A 316 -13.41 2.18 4.25
CA LEU A 316 -13.84 0.83 4.62
C LEU A 316 -15.22 0.84 5.27
N ALA A 317 -16.05 -0.12 4.82
CA ALA A 317 -17.33 -0.48 5.41
C ALA A 317 -17.52 -2.01 5.32
N GLY A 318 -18.44 -2.57 6.10
CA GLY A 318 -18.76 -4.00 6.10
C GLY A 318 -18.43 -4.73 7.41
N VAL A 319 -18.20 -6.04 7.35
CA VAL A 319 -18.11 -6.89 8.55
C VAL A 319 -16.94 -7.88 8.52
N THR A 320 -16.43 -8.34 9.66
CA THR A 320 -16.67 -7.78 11.01
C THR A 320 -15.58 -6.76 11.37
N THR A 321 -15.94 -5.75 12.18
CA THR A 321 -15.05 -4.66 12.58
C THR A 321 -13.70 -5.16 13.08
N ASN A 322 -13.71 -6.06 14.06
CA ASN A 322 -12.53 -6.58 14.77
C ASN A 322 -11.80 -7.75 14.05
N CYS A 323 -12.17 -8.05 12.80
CA CYS A 323 -11.58 -9.18 12.06
C CYS A 323 -11.25 -8.77 10.63
N CYS A 324 -12.13 -9.04 9.66
CA CYS A 324 -11.83 -8.79 8.24
C CYS A 324 -11.62 -7.30 7.95
N VAL A 325 -12.42 -6.43 8.56
CA VAL A 325 -12.27 -4.97 8.42
C VAL A 325 -10.94 -4.51 9.03
N GLU A 326 -10.67 -4.85 10.30
CA GLU A 326 -9.43 -4.46 10.97
C GLU A 326 -8.17 -5.03 10.30
N SER A 327 -8.21 -6.30 9.85
CA SER A 327 -7.08 -6.92 9.15
C SER A 327 -6.78 -6.18 7.85
N THR A 328 -7.81 -5.84 7.09
CA THR A 328 -7.68 -5.07 5.84
C THR A 328 -7.22 -3.64 6.12
N ALA A 329 -7.75 -3.00 7.17
CA ALA A 329 -7.39 -1.64 7.59
C ALA A 329 -5.90 -1.53 7.95
N ARG A 330 -5.41 -2.46 8.78
CA ARG A 330 -4.00 -2.50 9.18
C ARG A 330 -3.10 -2.70 7.97
N GLU A 331 -3.45 -3.64 7.09
CA GLU A 331 -2.65 -3.92 5.90
C GLU A 331 -2.68 -2.76 4.88
N ALA A 332 -3.82 -2.06 4.73
CA ALA A 332 -3.93 -0.88 3.88
C ALA A 332 -2.91 0.20 4.28
N VAL A 333 -2.79 0.49 5.57
CA VAL A 333 -1.86 1.51 6.08
C VAL A 333 -0.40 1.07 5.90
N MET A 334 -0.10 -0.21 6.14
CA MET A 334 1.24 -0.78 5.88
C MET A 334 1.59 -0.84 4.39
N ARG A 335 0.60 -0.63 3.52
CA ARG A 335 0.74 -0.50 2.07
C ARG A 335 0.58 0.95 1.62
N ASP A 336 0.79 1.94 2.48
CA ASP A 336 0.79 3.36 2.11
C ASP A 336 -0.54 3.89 1.54
N PHE A 337 -1.68 3.31 1.91
CA PHE A 337 -2.99 3.90 1.66
C PHE A 337 -3.41 4.79 2.83
N TYR A 338 -3.99 5.96 2.52
CA TYR A 338 -4.75 6.70 3.53
C TYR A 338 -6.01 5.91 3.89
N LEU A 339 -6.30 5.79 5.18
CA LEU A 339 -7.43 5.02 5.66
C LEU A 339 -8.52 5.93 6.24
N VAL A 340 -9.76 5.68 5.81
CA VAL A 340 -10.99 6.16 6.45
C VAL A 340 -11.89 4.95 6.74
N VAL A 341 -12.41 4.83 7.95
CA VAL A 341 -13.39 3.81 8.32
C VAL A 341 -14.73 4.52 8.58
N ALA A 342 -15.77 4.09 7.86
CA ALA A 342 -17.13 4.52 8.14
C ALA A 342 -17.63 3.76 9.38
N GLY A 343 -17.48 4.37 10.56
CA GLY A 343 -17.60 3.69 11.87
C GLY A 343 -18.98 3.09 12.14
N ASP A 344 -20.04 3.71 11.62
CA ASP A 344 -21.43 3.24 11.68
C ASP A 344 -21.82 2.32 10.51
N CYS A 345 -20.90 2.08 9.56
CA CYS A 345 -21.03 1.12 8.47
C CYS A 345 -20.19 -0.14 8.71
N VAL A 346 -19.63 -0.31 9.91
CA VAL A 346 -18.95 -1.55 10.31
C VAL A 346 -19.59 -2.12 11.55
N ALA A 347 -19.58 -3.45 11.70
CA ALA A 347 -20.21 -4.07 12.86
C ALA A 347 -19.57 -5.40 13.27
N VAL A 348 -19.93 -5.80 14.49
CA VAL A 348 -19.75 -7.13 15.05
C VAL A 348 -21.11 -7.62 15.57
N LYS A 349 -21.18 -8.88 16.00
CA LYS A 349 -22.34 -9.40 16.73
C LYS A 349 -22.55 -8.62 18.04
N ASP A 350 -23.79 -8.36 18.43
CA ASP A 350 -24.11 -7.43 19.52
C ASP A 350 -23.35 -7.68 20.84
N HIS A 351 -23.18 -8.95 21.25
CA HIS A 351 -22.47 -9.33 22.47
C HIS A 351 -20.95 -9.07 22.43
N LEU A 352 -20.40 -8.65 21.30
CA LEU A 352 -18.99 -8.31 21.10
C LEU A 352 -18.77 -6.80 20.97
N ARG A 353 -19.74 -5.97 21.38
CA ARG A 353 -19.66 -4.51 21.30
C ARG A 353 -18.33 -3.94 21.80
N ASP A 354 -17.85 -4.41 22.94
CA ASP A 354 -16.58 -3.93 23.52
C ASP A 354 -15.40 -4.12 22.56
N LEU A 355 -15.38 -5.21 21.76
CA LEU A 355 -14.35 -5.44 20.74
C LEU A 355 -14.52 -4.49 19.55
N HIS A 356 -15.74 -4.16 19.16
CA HIS A 356 -16.00 -3.20 18.10
C HIS A 356 -15.54 -1.79 18.51
N ASP A 357 -15.91 -1.35 19.71
CA ASP A 357 -15.55 -0.04 20.23
C ASP A 357 -14.01 0.08 20.38
N ALA A 358 -13.35 -0.93 20.97
CA ALA A 358 -11.89 -0.97 21.12
C ALA A 358 -11.15 -1.01 19.76
N THR A 359 -11.67 -1.75 18.78
CA THR A 359 -11.09 -1.76 17.42
C THR A 359 -11.23 -0.39 16.76
N LEU A 360 -12.40 0.27 16.83
CA LEU A 360 -12.57 1.60 16.26
C LEU A 360 -11.65 2.64 16.92
N GLU A 361 -11.51 2.60 18.24
CA GLU A 361 -10.55 3.45 18.96
C GLU A 361 -9.12 3.20 18.50
N THR A 362 -8.71 1.94 18.40
CA THR A 362 -7.37 1.55 17.91
C THR A 362 -7.11 2.03 16.49
N LEU A 363 -8.09 1.87 15.59
CA LEU A 363 -7.98 2.33 14.21
C LEU A 363 -7.87 3.85 14.12
N GLY A 364 -8.66 4.57 14.92
CA GLY A 364 -8.62 6.03 15.00
C GLY A 364 -7.33 6.58 15.61
N LEU A 365 -6.69 5.83 16.51
CA LEU A 365 -5.46 6.25 17.18
C LEU A 365 -4.21 6.05 16.32
N TYR A 366 -4.14 4.95 15.55
CA TYR A 366 -2.89 4.54 14.90
C TYR A 366 -2.94 4.40 13.38
N PHE A 367 -4.13 4.17 12.79
CA PHE A 367 -4.22 3.70 11.41
C PHE A 367 -4.88 4.70 10.48
N GLY A 368 -5.90 5.43 10.91
CA GLY A 368 -6.60 6.34 10.02
C GLY A 368 -7.71 7.13 10.70
N LEU A 369 -8.61 7.68 9.88
CA LEU A 369 -9.77 8.42 10.38
C LEU A 369 -10.95 7.46 10.57
N VAL A 370 -11.60 7.53 11.73
CA VAL A 370 -12.90 6.89 11.94
C VAL A 370 -13.96 7.98 11.96
N ARG A 371 -14.91 7.92 11.02
CA ARG A 371 -15.97 8.93 10.87
C ARG A 371 -17.34 8.27 10.69
N PRO A 372 -18.42 8.89 11.18
CA PRO A 372 -19.77 8.54 10.74
C PRO A 372 -19.92 8.68 9.22
N SER A 373 -20.69 7.78 8.61
CA SER A 373 -21.00 7.77 7.18
C SER A 373 -21.63 9.08 6.70
N GLU A 374 -22.47 9.70 7.55
CA GLU A 374 -23.12 10.99 7.29
C GLU A 374 -22.12 12.11 6.96
N ASP A 375 -20.96 12.14 7.63
CA ASP A 375 -19.93 13.14 7.35
C ASP A 375 -19.37 12.99 5.94
N LEU A 376 -19.17 11.75 5.49
CA LEU A 376 -18.64 11.43 4.17
C LEU A 376 -19.68 11.78 3.08
N ILE A 377 -20.93 11.38 3.31
CA ILE A 377 -22.07 11.63 2.42
C ILE A 377 -22.27 13.13 2.23
N ARG A 378 -22.18 13.92 3.30
CA ARG A 378 -22.31 15.38 3.24
C ARG A 378 -21.22 16.00 2.37
N ILE A 379 -19.96 15.62 2.57
CA ILE A 379 -18.83 16.16 1.79
C ILE A 379 -19.01 15.89 0.28
N TRP A 380 -19.45 14.68 -0.08
CA TRP A 380 -19.73 14.34 -1.47
C TRP A 380 -20.92 15.11 -2.07
N SER A 381 -21.95 15.33 -1.26
CA SER A 381 -23.13 16.09 -1.69
C SER A 381 -22.79 17.56 -1.94
N ASP A 382 -22.06 18.19 -1.01
CA ASP A 382 -21.63 19.59 -1.15
C ASP A 382 -20.71 19.80 -2.37
N SER A 383 -19.87 18.80 -2.68
CA SER A 383 -18.96 18.85 -3.83
C SER A 383 -19.67 18.67 -5.17
N THR A 384 -20.72 17.85 -5.22
CA THR A 384 -21.52 17.63 -6.44
C THR A 384 -22.42 18.82 -6.77
N ASP A 385 -22.90 19.54 -5.75
CA ASP A 385 -23.66 20.78 -5.94
C ASP A 385 -22.77 21.96 -6.36
N ALA A 386 -21.53 22.06 -5.86
CA ALA A 386 -20.57 23.08 -6.28
C ALA A 386 -20.11 22.92 -7.75
N ALA A 387 -20.19 21.70 -8.30
CA ALA A 387 -19.82 21.39 -9.69
C ALA A 387 -20.92 21.73 -10.73
N ARG A 388 -21.99 22.45 -10.36
CA ARG A 388 -22.98 23.02 -11.30
C ARG A 388 -22.74 24.51 -11.61
N PRO A 389 -21.81 24.89 -12.50
CA PRO A 389 -21.94 26.11 -13.29
C PRO A 389 -22.79 25.84 -14.55
N GLY A 390 -23.58 26.84 -14.95
CA GLY A 390 -24.55 26.77 -16.04
C GLY A 390 -23.98 26.27 -17.38
N HIS A 391 -24.86 25.64 -18.16
CA HIS A 391 -24.60 25.15 -19.52
C HIS A 391 -23.72 26.08 -20.36
N ALA A 392 -22.47 25.67 -20.60
CA ALA A 392 -21.78 25.93 -21.84
C ALA A 392 -21.73 24.61 -22.61
N THR A 393 -22.54 24.50 -23.66
CA THR A 393 -22.56 23.37 -24.59
C THR A 393 -21.21 23.26 -25.29
N CYS A 394 -20.44 22.23 -24.97
CA CYS A 394 -19.29 21.83 -25.78
C CYS A 394 -19.76 20.80 -26.81
N THR A 395 -19.86 21.22 -28.07
CA THR A 395 -20.16 20.34 -29.20
C THR A 395 -19.07 19.27 -29.36
N PRO A 396 -19.39 17.97 -29.45
CA PRO A 396 -18.40 16.95 -29.70
C PRO A 396 -17.94 17.00 -31.16
N THR A 397 -16.65 17.28 -31.40
CA THR A 397 -16.02 17.00 -32.68
C THR A 397 -15.80 15.50 -32.79
N ASN A 398 -16.56 14.90 -33.70
CA ASN A 398 -16.60 13.48 -33.98
C ASN A 398 -15.43 13.11 -34.91
N GLU A 399 -14.34 12.56 -34.38
CA GLU A 399 -13.37 11.79 -35.17
C GLU A 399 -12.89 10.56 -34.37
N LEU A 400 -13.69 9.51 -34.42
CA LEU A 400 -13.26 8.14 -34.09
C LEU A 400 -12.43 7.59 -35.25
N LYS A 401 -11.11 7.54 -35.09
CA LYS A 401 -10.23 6.72 -35.96
C LYS A 401 -10.27 5.28 -35.46
N SER A 402 -10.93 4.41 -36.23
CA SER A 402 -10.95 2.96 -36.06
C SER A 402 -9.57 2.35 -36.31
N TYR A 403 -9.07 1.54 -35.37
CA TYR A 403 -7.95 0.63 -35.61
C TYR A 403 -8.47 -0.81 -35.68
N PRO A 404 -8.28 -1.53 -36.80
CA PRO A 404 -8.62 -2.95 -36.90
C PRO A 404 -7.54 -3.81 -36.26
N TRP A 405 -7.95 -4.70 -35.37
CA TRP A 405 -7.14 -5.83 -34.89
C TRP A 405 -7.31 -6.99 -35.87
N THR A 406 -6.23 -7.45 -36.49
CA THR A 406 -6.08 -8.78 -37.10
C THR A 406 -4.85 -9.43 -36.53
#